data_AF-A0A1V4H8R3-F1
#
_entry.id   AF-A0A1V4H8R3-F1
#
_cell.length_a   1.000
_cell.length_b   1.000
_cell.length_c   1.000
_cell.angle_alpha   90.00
_cell.angle_beta   90.00
_cell.angle_gamma   90.00
#
_symmetry.space_group_name_H-M   'P 1'
#
loop_
_entity.id
_entity.type
_entity.pdbx_description
1 polymer ?
#
loop_
_entity_poly.entity_id
_entity_poly.type
_entity_poly.pdbx_seq_one_letter_code
_entity_poly.pdbx_strand_id
1 'polypeptide(L)'
;MLNFNCVNCRKDVFVEKFISKEYEVDGKKLVISGIPVIQCSNCNESYFDKKASEYIDNQIKIFKSEGLENRTRELAKAKGLTQEQIGNHLELSKQRISQIFSSESIDIKIAYKLSNIMKEPIQEIFKLHNIIQREDKYYIEN
;
A
#
# COMPACT_ATOMS: atom_id res chain seq x y z
N MET A 1 -24.64 12.68 18.88
CA MET A 1 -24.38 11.59 17.90
C MET A 1 -24.56 12.18 16.52
N LEU A 2 -23.53 12.14 15.67
CA LEU A 2 -23.69 12.52 14.27
C LEU A 2 -24.47 11.41 13.56
N ASN A 3 -25.70 11.68 13.14
CA ASN A 3 -26.45 10.76 12.29
C ASN A 3 -25.79 10.73 10.92
N PHE A 4 -25.07 9.64 10.64
CA PHE A 4 -24.51 9.40 9.32
C PHE A 4 -25.62 8.77 8.45
N ASN A 5 -26.17 9.55 7.52
CA ASN A 5 -27.17 9.07 6.56
C ASN A 5 -26.51 8.84 5.21
N CYS A 6 -26.95 7.81 4.50
CA CYS A 6 -26.50 7.57 3.14
C CYS A 6 -26.86 8.76 2.24
N VAL A 7 -25.87 9.36 1.58
CA VAL A 7 -26.06 10.51 0.69
C VAL A 7 -26.99 10.19 -0.49
N ASN A 8 -27.07 8.93 -0.89
CA ASN A 8 -27.91 8.47 -1.99
C ASN A 8 -29.36 8.20 -1.56
N CYS A 9 -29.58 7.30 -0.58
CA CYS A 9 -30.94 6.86 -0.19
C CYS A 9 -31.43 7.38 1.17
N ARG A 10 -30.62 8.18 1.88
CA ARG A 10 -30.91 8.79 3.20
C ARG A 10 -31.17 7.81 4.35
N LYS A 11 -30.98 6.51 4.15
CA LYS A 11 -31.01 5.50 5.23
C LYS A 11 -29.71 5.47 6.01
N ASP A 12 -29.78 5.06 7.28
CA ASP A 12 -28.70 5.04 8.27
C ASP A 12 -28.17 3.62 8.54
N VAL A 13 -28.37 2.69 7.60
CA VAL A 13 -27.97 1.29 7.73
C VAL A 13 -26.74 1.01 6.88
N PHE A 14 -25.61 0.76 7.54
CA PHE A 14 -24.31 0.54 6.91
C PHE A 14 -23.66 -0.75 7.38
N VAL A 15 -22.88 -1.36 6.50
CA VAL A 15 -22.07 -2.55 6.77
C VAL A 15 -20.66 -2.37 6.23
N GLU A 16 -19.69 -2.94 6.92
CA GLU A 16 -18.34 -3.09 6.39
C GLU A 16 -18.32 -4.20 5.33
N LYS A 17 -17.69 -3.93 4.20
CA LYS A 17 -17.51 -4.90 3.12
C LYS A 17 -16.14 -4.75 2.47
N PHE A 18 -15.72 -5.82 1.81
CA PHE A 18 -14.59 -5.81 0.91
C PHE A 18 -15.09 -5.89 -0.52
N ILE A 19 -14.67 -4.94 -1.35
CA ILE A 19 -15.06 -4.88 -2.76
C ILE A 19 -13.84 -5.04 -3.67
N SER A 20 -14.11 -5.30 -4.94
CA SER A 20 -13.11 -5.20 -6.01
C SER A 20 -13.47 -4.04 -6.92
N LYS A 21 -12.47 -3.29 -7.37
CA LYS A 21 -12.65 -2.17 -8.29
C LYS A 21 -11.50 -2.09 -9.29
N GLU A 22 -11.83 -1.68 -10.51
CA GLU A 22 -10.88 -1.48 -11.59
C GLU A 22 -10.35 -0.05 -11.59
N TYR A 23 -9.05 0.09 -11.86
CA TYR A 23 -8.33 1.35 -11.95
C TYR A 23 -7.49 1.36 -13.22
N GLU A 24 -7.48 2.47 -13.94
CA GLU A 24 -6.56 2.68 -15.04
C GLU A 24 -5.24 3.25 -14.49
N VAL A 25 -4.14 2.52 -14.70
CA VAL A 25 -2.80 2.91 -14.26
C VAL A 25 -1.86 2.76 -15.45
N ASP A 26 -1.32 3.88 -15.93
CA ASP A 26 -0.38 3.92 -17.05
C ASP A 26 -0.89 3.17 -18.31
N GLY A 27 -2.19 3.32 -18.61
CA GLY A 27 -2.88 2.69 -19.74
C GLY A 27 -3.24 1.21 -19.55
N LYS A 28 -2.99 0.64 -18.37
CA LYS A 28 -3.33 -0.75 -18.00
C LYS A 28 -4.49 -0.77 -17.01
N LYS A 29 -5.37 -1.77 -17.11
CA LYS A 29 -6.47 -1.98 -16.16
C LYS A 29 -6.01 -2.83 -14.99
N LEU A 30 -5.78 -2.22 -13.84
CA LEU A 30 -5.49 -2.90 -12.58
C LEU A 30 -6.79 -3.19 -11.82
N VAL A 31 -7.01 -4.45 -11.45
CA VAL A 31 -8.11 -4.85 -10.55
C VAL A 31 -7.56 -4.92 -9.13
N ILE A 32 -8.04 -4.02 -8.28
CA ILE A 32 -7.73 -4.05 -6.86
C ILE A 32 -8.89 -4.73 -6.13
N SER A 33 -8.61 -5.91 -5.57
CA SER A 33 -9.54 -6.66 -4.75
C SER A 33 -9.31 -6.41 -3.26
N GLY A 34 -10.31 -6.68 -2.43
CA GLY A 34 -10.16 -6.56 -0.98
C GLY A 34 -10.16 -5.13 -0.46
N ILE A 35 -10.72 -4.17 -1.19
CA ILE A 35 -10.81 -2.77 -0.74
C ILE A 35 -11.83 -2.69 0.39
N PRO A 36 -11.44 -2.30 1.62
CA PRO A 36 -12.38 -2.13 2.72
C PRO A 36 -13.24 -0.89 2.46
N VAL A 37 -14.56 -1.04 2.51
CA VAL A 37 -15.51 0.09 2.35
C VAL A 37 -16.63 -0.01 3.37
N ILE A 38 -17.18 1.14 3.73
CA ILE A 38 -18.48 1.21 4.39
C ILE A 38 -19.52 1.27 3.28
N GLN A 39 -20.45 0.31 3.24
CA GLN A 39 -21.50 0.26 2.22
C GLN A 39 -22.88 0.44 2.84
N CYS A 40 -23.72 1.26 2.21
CA CYS A 40 -25.13 1.36 2.56
C CYS A 40 -25.84 0.03 2.23
N SER A 41 -26.45 -0.60 3.23
CA SER A 41 -27.13 -1.89 3.05
C SER A 41 -28.41 -1.80 2.21
N ASN A 42 -28.95 -0.59 2.03
CA ASN A 42 -30.20 -0.37 1.29
C ASN A 42 -30.00 -0.11 -0.21
N CYS A 43 -28.98 0.68 -0.58
CA CYS A 43 -28.77 1.09 -1.98
C CYS A 43 -27.39 0.73 -2.54
N ASN A 44 -26.55 0.04 -1.77
CA ASN A 44 -25.19 -0.38 -2.13
C ASN A 44 -24.18 0.76 -2.41
N GLU A 45 -24.50 2.00 -2.05
CA GLU A 45 -23.54 3.12 -2.11
C GLU A 45 -22.32 2.82 -1.23
N SER A 46 -21.12 2.91 -1.80
CA SER A 46 -19.85 2.60 -1.13
C SER A 46 -19.06 3.86 -0.79
N TYR A 47 -18.66 3.96 0.47
CA TYR A 47 -17.87 5.06 1.01
C TYR A 47 -16.44 4.57 1.26
N PHE A 48 -15.50 5.29 0.67
CA PHE A 48 -14.06 5.03 0.77
C PHE A 48 -13.49 5.96 1.84
N ASP A 49 -13.18 5.40 2.99
CA ASP A 49 -12.54 6.14 4.07
C ASP A 49 -11.02 6.23 3.85
N LYS A 50 -10.30 6.80 4.82
CA LYS A 50 -8.85 6.92 4.76
C LYS A 50 -8.16 5.56 4.58
N LYS A 51 -8.65 4.50 5.23
CA LYS A 51 -8.06 3.16 5.16
C LYS A 51 -8.24 2.57 3.76
N ALA A 52 -9.41 2.77 3.15
CA ALA A 52 -9.69 2.37 1.78
C ALA A 52 -8.73 3.06 0.79
N SER A 53 -8.58 4.38 0.92
CA SER A 53 -7.69 5.18 0.07
C SER A 53 -6.23 4.77 0.22
N GLU A 54 -5.73 4.62 1.45
CA GLU A 54 -4.37 4.17 1.71
C GLU A 54 -4.11 2.76 1.14
N TYR A 55 -5.08 1.86 1.22
CA TYR A 55 -5.00 0.53 0.61
C TYR A 55 -4.89 0.62 -0.91
N ILE A 56 -5.76 1.39 -1.57
CA ILE A 56 -5.74 1.59 -3.03
C ILE A 56 -4.40 2.18 -3.47
N ASP A 57 -3.93 3.24 -2.81
CA ASP A 57 -2.66 3.89 -3.12
C ASP A 57 -1.47 2.93 -3.01
N ASN A 58 -1.46 2.07 -1.98
CA ASN A 58 -0.42 1.05 -1.83
C ASN A 58 -0.46 0.03 -2.98
N GLN A 59 -1.65 -0.45 -3.35
CA GLN A 59 -1.80 -1.41 -4.46
C GLN A 59 -1.35 -0.82 -5.79
N ILE A 60 -1.69 0.44 -6.08
CA ILE A 60 -1.20 1.15 -7.27
C ILE A 60 0.32 1.29 -7.25
N LYS A 61 0.91 1.63 -6.09
CA LYS A 61 2.37 1.74 -5.95
C LYS A 61 3.08 0.40 -6.19
N ILE A 62 2.55 -0.69 -5.63
CA ILE A 62 3.07 -2.05 -5.86
C ILE A 62 3.00 -2.40 -7.34
N PHE A 63 1.88 -2.09 -8.01
CA PHE A 63 1.73 -2.34 -9.45
C PHE A 63 2.76 -1.57 -10.28
N LYS A 64 2.97 -0.28 -9.99
CA LYS A 64 3.97 0.55 -10.68
C LYS A 64 5.40 0.06 -10.45
N SER A 65 5.66 -0.51 -9.29
CA SER A 65 6.96 -1.08 -8.93
C SER A 65 7.14 -2.53 -9.41
N GLU A 66 6.36 -2.97 -10.42
CA GLU A 66 6.39 -4.33 -10.96
C GLU A 66 6.23 -5.44 -9.90
N GLY A 67 5.44 -5.16 -8.86
CA GLY A 67 5.16 -6.09 -7.76
C GLY A 67 6.04 -5.90 -6.53
N LEU A 68 7.03 -5.00 -6.55
CA LEU A 68 7.87 -4.72 -5.40
C LEU A 68 7.15 -3.84 -4.36
N GLU A 69 6.91 -4.37 -3.18
CA GLU A 69 6.45 -3.63 -2.01
C GLU A 69 7.62 -3.27 -1.09
N ASN A 70 7.81 -1.97 -0.85
CA ASN A 70 8.86 -1.45 0.01
C ASN A 70 8.30 -1.06 1.39
N ARG A 71 8.51 -1.93 2.39
CA ARG A 71 8.01 -1.80 3.77
C ARG A 71 9.02 -1.12 4.70
N THR A 72 10.13 -0.62 4.17
CA THR A 72 11.23 -0.01 4.95
C THR A 72 10.71 1.06 5.92
N ARG A 73 9.79 1.93 5.48
CA ARG A 73 9.23 3.02 6.32
C ARG A 73 8.38 2.48 7.48
N GLU A 74 7.51 1.50 7.18
CA GLU A 74 6.64 0.87 8.17
C GLU A 74 7.46 0.17 9.24
N LEU A 75 8.41 -0.66 8.83
CA LEU A 75 9.27 -1.43 9.72
C LEU A 75 10.20 -0.53 10.55
N ALA A 76 10.76 0.52 9.94
CA ALA A 76 11.54 1.50 10.69
C ALA A 76 10.71 2.14 11.81
N LYS A 77 9.48 2.56 11.51
CA LYS A 77 8.57 3.16 12.51
C LYS A 77 8.20 2.17 13.61
N ALA A 78 7.87 0.92 13.25
CA ALA A 78 7.55 -0.14 14.22
C ALA A 78 8.71 -0.44 15.18
N LYS A 79 9.96 -0.29 14.71
CA LYS A 79 11.18 -0.48 15.48
C LYS A 79 11.68 0.78 16.19
N GLY A 80 10.96 1.89 16.07
CA GLY A 80 11.37 3.18 16.66
C GLY A 80 12.63 3.77 16.04
N LEU A 81 12.98 3.38 14.81
CA LEU A 81 14.15 3.88 14.09
C LEU A 81 13.80 5.16 13.33
N THR A 82 14.58 6.22 13.58
CA THR A 82 14.47 7.47 12.80
C THR A 82 15.25 7.37 11.50
N GLN A 83 14.87 8.19 10.51
CA GLN A 83 15.63 8.30 9.27
C GLN A 83 17.08 8.77 9.50
N GLU A 84 17.32 9.54 10.55
CA GLU A 84 18.64 10.02 10.92
C GLU A 84 19.51 8.88 11.47
N GLN A 85 18.96 8.02 12.34
CA GLN A 85 19.65 6.83 12.82
C GLN A 85 20.01 5.90 11.66
N ILE A 86 19.07 5.64 10.75
CA ILE A 86 19.33 4.82 9.57
C ILE A 86 20.38 5.48 8.66
N GLY A 87 20.29 6.79 8.46
CA GLY A 87 21.26 7.57 7.69
C GLY A 87 22.68 7.44 8.25
N ASN A 88 22.82 7.58 9.57
CA ASN A 88 24.11 7.44 10.26
C ASN A 88 24.71 6.04 10.08
N HIS A 89 23.89 4.97 10.18
CA HIS A 89 24.35 3.60 9.94
C HIS A 89 24.72 3.30 8.48
N LEU A 90 24.08 3.99 7.53
CA LEU A 90 24.33 3.79 6.10
C LEU A 90 25.33 4.77 5.51
N GLU A 91 25.79 5.75 6.27
CA GLU A 91 26.59 6.90 5.80
C GLU A 91 25.86 7.67 4.69
N LEU A 92 24.55 7.85 4.85
CA LEU A 92 23.67 8.52 3.89
C LEU A 92 22.94 9.70 4.52
N SER A 93 22.65 10.71 3.72
CA SER A 93 21.83 11.84 4.17
C SER A 93 20.40 11.41 4.46
N LYS A 94 19.73 12.12 5.37
CA LYS A 94 18.29 11.93 5.65
C LYS A 94 17.43 12.00 4.38
N GLN A 95 17.79 12.89 3.44
CA GLN A 95 17.11 12.99 2.15
C GLN A 95 17.24 11.71 1.33
N ARG A 96 18.44 11.10 1.30
CA ARG A 96 18.65 9.83 0.60
C ARG A 96 17.89 8.69 1.26
N ILE A 97 17.78 8.66 2.58
CA ILE A 97 16.92 7.69 3.30
C ILE A 97 15.44 7.88 2.95
N SER A 98 14.97 9.12 2.88
CA SER A 98 13.60 9.42 2.46
C SER A 98 13.31 8.90 1.05
N GLN A 99 14.25 9.08 0.11
CA GLN A 99 14.16 8.51 -1.24
C GLN A 99 14.10 6.98 -1.22
N ILE A 100 14.95 6.32 -0.42
CA ILE A 100 14.94 4.87 -0.26
C ILE A 100 13.57 4.37 0.23
N PHE A 101 12.94 5.09 1.16
CA PHE A 101 11.62 4.72 1.69
C PHE A 101 10.50 4.83 0.65
N SER A 102 10.67 5.66 -0.38
CA SER A 102 9.69 5.84 -1.46
C SER A 102 10.06 5.11 -2.74
N SER A 103 11.27 4.54 -2.83
CA SER A 103 11.80 3.99 -4.08
C SER A 103 11.05 2.74 -4.53
N GLU A 104 10.82 2.67 -5.84
CA GLU A 104 10.23 1.54 -6.59
C GLU A 104 11.30 0.51 -7.01
N SER A 105 12.57 0.84 -6.79
CA SER A 105 13.72 -0.05 -6.98
C SER A 105 14.71 0.09 -5.82
N ILE A 106 15.47 -0.95 -5.52
CA ILE A 106 16.45 -0.90 -4.44
C ILE A 106 17.78 -1.53 -4.87
N ASP A 107 18.88 -0.87 -4.50
CA ASP A 107 20.21 -1.44 -4.61
C ASP A 107 20.37 -2.58 -3.58
N ILE A 108 20.85 -3.75 -4.03
CA ILE A 108 21.00 -4.95 -3.18
C ILE A 108 21.88 -4.70 -1.95
N LYS A 109 22.94 -3.88 -2.08
CA LYS A 109 23.80 -3.55 -0.93
C LYS A 109 23.04 -2.74 0.10
N ILE A 110 22.21 -1.79 -0.34
CA ILE A 110 21.34 -1.01 0.55
C ILE A 110 20.32 -1.94 1.22
N ALA A 111 19.66 -2.82 0.45
CA ALA A 111 18.70 -3.77 1.00
C ALA A 111 19.32 -4.67 2.09
N TYR A 112 20.52 -5.20 1.84
CA TYR A 112 21.25 -6.01 2.82
C TYR A 112 21.62 -5.22 4.08
N LYS A 113 22.11 -3.98 3.93
CA LYS A 113 22.42 -3.14 5.10
C LYS A 113 21.16 -2.79 5.90
N LEU A 114 20.04 -2.50 5.24
CA LEU A 114 18.76 -2.26 5.90
C LEU A 114 18.28 -3.50 6.67
N SER A 115 18.41 -4.68 6.09
CA SER A 115 18.12 -5.96 6.76
C SER A 115 18.90 -6.11 8.07
N ASN A 116 20.20 -5.80 8.06
CA ASN A 116 21.02 -5.83 9.27
C ASN A 116 20.61 -4.79 10.32
N ILE A 117 20.31 -3.56 9.90
CA ILE A 117 19.87 -2.47 10.81
C ILE A 117 18.52 -2.81 11.45
N MET A 118 17.58 -3.30 10.64
CA MET A 118 16.22 -3.61 11.08
C MET A 118 16.13 -4.96 11.79
N LYS A 119 17.13 -5.83 11.63
CA LYS A 119 17.10 -7.22 12.10
C LYS A 119 15.89 -7.97 11.53
N GLU A 120 15.62 -7.75 10.25
CA GLU A 120 14.55 -8.42 9.50
C GLU A 120 15.15 -9.00 8.22
N PRO A 121 14.69 -10.17 7.75
CA PRO A 121 15.13 -10.70 6.47
C PRO A 121 14.71 -9.76 5.33
N ILE A 122 15.49 -9.73 4.24
CA ILE A 122 15.26 -8.81 3.11
C ILE A 122 13.83 -8.95 2.56
N GLN A 123 13.29 -10.17 2.52
CA GLN A 123 11.95 -10.47 2.01
C GLN A 123 10.82 -9.85 2.85
N GLU A 124 11.05 -9.59 4.14
CA GLU A 124 10.07 -8.91 4.99
C GLU A 124 10.10 -7.39 4.78
N ILE A 125 11.25 -6.85 4.40
CA ILE A 125 11.44 -5.43 4.10
C ILE A 125 10.99 -5.09 2.68
N PHE A 126 11.31 -5.97 1.73
CA PHE A 126 11.03 -5.84 0.32
C PHE A 126 10.25 -7.09 -0.13
N LYS A 127 8.93 -6.99 -0.07
CA LYS A 127 8.04 -8.10 -0.44
C LYS A 127 7.79 -8.06 -1.94
N LEU A 128 7.92 -9.20 -2.61
CA LEU A 128 7.59 -9.31 -4.03
C LEU A 128 6.21 -9.93 -4.17
N HIS A 129 5.34 -9.25 -4.90
CA HIS A 129 4.00 -9.71 -5.28
C HIS A 129 3.99 -10.13 -6.74
N ASN A 130 3.17 -11.12 -7.06
CA ASN A 130 3.00 -11.57 -8.44
C ASN A 130 1.98 -10.68 -9.15
N ILE A 131 2.39 -10.08 -10.26
CA ILE A 131 1.46 -9.39 -11.16
C ILE A 131 1.03 -10.38 -12.24
N ILE A 132 -0.25 -10.75 -12.22
CA ILE A 132 -0.83 -11.68 -13.19
C ILE A 132 -1.72 -10.92 -14.15
N GLN A 133 -1.55 -11.16 -15.44
CA GLN A 133 -2.46 -10.69 -16.47
C GLN A 133 -3.48 -11.78 -16.79
N ARG A 134 -4.77 -11.43 -16.77
CA ARG A 134 -5.86 -12.26 -17.27
C ARG A 134 -6.68 -11.41 -18.22
N GLU A 135 -6.80 -11.87 -19.47
CA GLU A 135 -7.43 -11.09 -20.55
C GLU A 135 -6.75 -9.69 -20.70
N ASP A 136 -7.50 -8.61 -20.55
CA ASP A 136 -7.04 -7.22 -20.62
C ASP A 136 -6.79 -6.58 -19.24
N LYS A 137 -6.77 -7.39 -18.17
CA LYS A 137 -6.70 -6.94 -16.77
C LYS A 137 -5.50 -7.49 -16.03
N TYR A 138 -5.00 -6.71 -15.07
CA TYR A 138 -3.91 -7.04 -14.19
C TYR A 138 -4.40 -7.23 -12.75
N TYR A 139 -3.81 -8.19 -12.06
CA TYR A 139 -4.12 -8.56 -10.68
C TYR A 139 -2.82 -8.67 -9.87
N ILE A 140 -2.85 -8.28 -8.60
CA ILE A 140 -1.75 -8.47 -7.66
C ILE A 140 -2.10 -9.67 -6.77
N GLU A 141 -1.27 -10.72 -6.82
CA GLU A 141 -1.41 -11.92 -5.98
C GLU A 141 -0.23 -12.01 -4.99
N ASN A 142 -0.53 -12.47 -3.78
CA ASN A 142 0.46 -12.69 -2.71
C ASN A 142 1.13 -14.06 -2.84
#